data_AF-A0A3R7P459-F1
#
_entry.id   AF-A0A3R7P459-F1
#
_cell.length_a   1.000
_cell.length_b   1.000
_cell.length_c   1.000
_cell.angle_alpha   90.00
_cell.angle_beta   90.00
_cell.angle_gamma   90.00
#
_symmetry.space_group_name_H-M   'P 1'
#
loop_
_entity.id
_entity.type
_entity.pdbx_description
1 polymer ?
#
loop_
_entity_poly.entity_id
_entity_poly.type
_entity_poly.pdbx_seq_one_letter_code
_entity_poly.pdbx_strand_id
1 'polypeptide(L)'
;MRALLLLMLLPLMPAKAEQPNIKCPGNNTVEMRWCASKSLDESKAALEKKLSPETLKQWQEATMKVCSAAYRPYLQGTIYPQMVVSCDDRLNRVLLEEFKGLGE
;
A
#
# COMPACT_ATOMS: atom_id res chain seq x y z
N MET A 1 -33.82 12.06 -33.40
CA MET A 1 -32.73 12.88 -32.84
C MET A 1 -32.99 13.45 -31.43
N ARG A 2 -34.22 13.43 -30.87
CA ARG A 2 -34.47 13.91 -29.49
C ARG A 2 -34.19 12.90 -28.37
N ALA A 3 -34.16 11.59 -28.67
CA ALA A 3 -33.96 10.55 -27.66
C ALA A 3 -32.49 10.39 -27.20
N LEU A 4 -31.52 10.83 -28.00
CA LEU A 4 -30.09 10.73 -27.69
C LEU A 4 -29.63 11.72 -26.61
N LEU A 5 -30.35 12.82 -26.43
CA LEU A 5 -30.03 13.86 -25.43
C LEU A 5 -30.40 13.46 -23.99
N LEU A 6 -31.24 12.44 -23.79
CA LEU A 6 -31.68 11.99 -22.47
C LEU A 6 -30.68 11.05 -21.76
N LEU A 7 -29.75 10.44 -22.49
CA LEU A 7 -28.72 9.55 -21.92
C LEU A 7 -27.59 10.30 -21.19
N MET A 8 -27.43 11.62 -21.41
CA MET A 8 -26.44 12.43 -20.69
C MET A 8 -26.87 12.84 -19.27
N LEU A 9 -28.13 12.58 -18.88
CA LEU A 9 -28.67 12.96 -17.57
C LEU A 9 -28.59 11.83 -16.53
N LEU A 10 -27.97 10.70 -16.84
CA LEU A 10 -27.73 9.63 -15.86
C LEU A 10 -26.64 10.10 -14.89
N PRO A 11 -26.94 10.32 -13.59
CA PRO A 11 -25.91 10.61 -12.62
C PRO A 11 -24.98 9.39 -12.56
N LEU A 12 -23.69 9.60 -12.82
CA LEU A 12 -22.62 8.65 -12.56
C LEU A 12 -22.56 8.44 -11.04
N MET A 13 -23.44 7.58 -10.52
CA MET A 13 -23.33 7.15 -9.14
C MET A 13 -22.02 6.36 -9.02
N PRO A 14 -21.17 6.69 -8.04
CA PRO A 14 -19.95 5.92 -7.82
C PRO A 14 -20.36 4.48 -7.50
N ALA A 15 -19.99 3.55 -8.37
CA ALA A 15 -20.14 2.14 -8.10
C ALA A 15 -19.24 1.81 -6.90
N LYS A 16 -19.84 1.62 -5.72
CA LYS A 16 -19.14 1.00 -4.59
C LYS A 16 -18.93 -0.46 -4.93
N ALA A 17 -17.76 -0.78 -5.49
CA ALA A 17 -17.31 -2.16 -5.55
C ALA A 17 -17.19 -2.69 -4.12
N GLU A 18 -17.86 -3.81 -3.82
CA GLU A 18 -17.67 -4.51 -2.56
C GLU A 18 -16.18 -4.86 -2.40
N GLN A 19 -15.66 -4.71 -1.18
CA GLN A 19 -14.29 -5.11 -0.92
C GLN A 19 -14.21 -6.64 -1.08
N PRO A 20 -13.30 -7.14 -1.93
CA PRO A 20 -13.20 -8.57 -2.14
C PRO A 20 -12.72 -9.26 -0.86
N ASN A 21 -13.35 -10.37 -0.49
CA ASN A 21 -12.95 -11.21 0.64
C ASN A 21 -11.70 -12.03 0.26
N ILE A 22 -10.55 -11.37 0.24
CA ILE A 22 -9.26 -11.97 -0.14
C ILE A 22 -8.56 -12.50 1.12
N LYS A 23 -8.21 -13.79 1.13
CA LYS A 23 -7.34 -14.39 2.15
C LYS A 23 -5.88 -14.18 1.77
N CYS A 24 -5.10 -13.54 2.61
CA CYS A 24 -3.66 -13.39 2.40
C CYS A 24 -2.88 -14.67 2.71
N PRO A 25 -1.87 -15.05 1.91
CA PRO A 25 -1.13 -14.22 0.94
C PRO A 25 -1.76 -14.04 -0.47
N GLY A 26 -2.99 -14.52 -0.72
CA GLY A 26 -3.63 -14.45 -2.04
C GLY A 26 -3.15 -15.56 -2.98
N ASN A 27 -3.95 -15.89 -4.01
CA ASN A 27 -3.67 -17.01 -4.92
C ASN A 27 -3.22 -16.58 -6.32
N ASN A 28 -3.27 -15.28 -6.62
CA ASN A 28 -2.83 -14.72 -7.89
C ASN A 28 -2.13 -13.37 -7.69
N THR A 29 -1.51 -12.84 -8.75
CA THR A 29 -0.73 -11.60 -8.69
C THR A 29 -1.53 -10.39 -8.23
N VAL A 30 -2.84 -10.33 -8.54
CA VAL A 30 -3.69 -9.20 -8.13
C VAL A 30 -3.94 -9.26 -6.62
N GLU A 31 -4.32 -10.44 -6.12
CA GLU A 31 -4.54 -10.67 -4.70
C GLU A 31 -3.25 -10.50 -3.88
N MET A 32 -2.12 -10.99 -4.38
CA MET A 32 -0.82 -10.81 -3.72
C MET A 32 -0.44 -9.34 -3.58
N ARG A 33 -0.69 -8.52 -4.62
CA ARG A 33 -0.47 -7.06 -4.54
C ARG A 33 -1.37 -6.40 -3.52
N TRP A 34 -2.65 -6.79 -3.49
CA TRP A 34 -3.60 -6.28 -2.50
C TRP A 34 -3.18 -6.65 -1.07
N CYS A 35 -2.74 -7.89 -0.86
CA CYS A 35 -2.22 -8.33 0.44
C CYS A 35 -0.97 -7.57 0.87
N ALA A 36 -0.04 -7.31 -0.06
CA ALA A 36 1.13 -6.49 0.22
C ALA A 36 0.75 -5.05 0.60
N SER A 37 -0.24 -4.44 -0.08
CA SER A 37 -0.71 -3.11 0.31
C SER A 37 -1.37 -3.10 1.68
N LYS A 38 -2.18 -4.13 2.01
CA LYS A 38 -2.79 -4.24 3.34
C LYS A 38 -1.76 -4.39 4.45
N SER A 39 -0.75 -5.22 4.25
CA SER A 39 0.35 -5.34 5.22
C SER A 39 1.07 -4.00 5.43
N LEU A 40 1.35 -3.28 4.34
CA LEU A 40 1.97 -1.96 4.45
C LEU A 40 1.09 -0.97 5.22
N ASP A 41 -0.22 -0.93 4.96
CA ASP A 41 -1.16 -0.08 5.70
C ASP A 41 -1.16 -0.41 7.19
N GLU A 42 -1.16 -1.69 7.56
CA GLU A 42 -1.10 -2.14 8.96
C GLU A 42 0.19 -1.69 9.66
N SER A 43 1.34 -1.87 9.01
CA SER A 43 2.63 -1.47 9.59
C SER A 43 2.76 0.06 9.70
N LYS A 44 2.23 0.82 8.73
CA LYS A 44 2.15 2.28 8.79
C LYS A 44 1.27 2.77 9.94
N ALA A 45 0.07 2.21 10.08
CA ALA A 45 -0.83 2.55 11.17
C ALA A 45 -0.25 2.23 12.56
N ALA A 46 0.60 1.21 12.66
CA ALA A 46 1.34 0.93 13.89
C ALA A 46 2.44 1.97 14.16
N LEU A 47 3.18 2.40 13.14
CA LEU A 47 4.19 3.47 13.28
C LEU A 47 3.57 4.83 13.60
N GLU A 48 2.39 5.15 13.06
CA GLU A 48 1.64 6.38 13.37
C GLU A 48 1.38 6.55 14.87
N LYS A 49 1.29 5.44 15.62
CA LYS A 49 1.10 5.47 17.08
C LYS A 49 2.39 5.74 17.85
N LYS A 50 3.56 5.60 17.22
CA LYS A 50 4.88 5.71 17.84
C LYS A 50 5.65 6.95 17.37
N LEU A 51 5.36 7.47 16.18
CA LEU A 51 6.08 8.58 15.55
C LEU A 51 5.22 9.83 15.42
N SER A 52 5.86 11.01 15.46
CA SER A 52 5.19 12.25 15.04
C SER A 52 4.89 12.23 13.53
N PRO A 53 3.85 12.94 13.05
CA PRO A 53 3.51 12.96 11.63
C PRO A 53 4.67 13.38 10.71
N GLU A 54 5.49 14.35 11.14
CA GLU A 54 6.66 14.82 10.40
C GLU A 54 7.74 13.72 10.29
N THR A 55 8.04 13.05 11.42
CA THR A 55 9.04 11.96 11.43
C THR A 55 8.57 10.78 10.59
N LEU A 56 7.28 10.44 10.68
CA LEU A 56 6.69 9.37 9.88
C LEU A 56 6.78 9.68 8.38
N LYS A 57 6.51 10.92 7.97
CA LYS A 57 6.63 11.33 6.58
C LYS A 57 8.06 11.20 6.07
N GLN A 58 9.04 11.71 6.83
CA GLN A 58 10.46 11.60 6.48
C GLN A 58 10.91 10.13 6.39
N TRP A 59 10.45 9.30 7.32
CA TRP A 59 10.69 7.85 7.30
C TRP A 59 10.14 7.21 6.02
N GLN A 60 8.88 7.47 5.67
CA GLN A 60 8.24 6.94 4.46
C GLN A 60 8.96 7.37 3.17
N GLU A 61 9.41 8.62 3.10
CA GLU A 61 10.20 9.10 1.96
C GLU A 61 11.56 8.38 1.86
N ALA A 62 12.22 8.17 3.00
CA ALA A 62 13.49 7.46 3.07
C ALA A 62 13.36 5.97 2.70
N THR A 63 12.39 5.26 3.26
CA THR A 63 12.15 3.84 2.96
C THR A 63 11.75 3.64 1.51
N MET A 64 10.88 4.50 0.96
CA MET A 64 10.50 4.45 -0.45
C MET A 64 11.71 4.60 -1.37
N LYS A 65 12.61 5.54 -1.07
CA LYS A 65 13.84 5.77 -1.85
C LYS A 65 14.77 4.57 -1.78
N VAL A 66 15.00 4.03 -0.58
CA VAL A 66 15.88 2.86 -0.36
C VAL A 66 15.31 1.62 -1.05
N CYS A 67 14.03 1.31 -0.85
CA CYS A 67 13.38 0.15 -1.45
C CYS A 67 13.31 0.24 -2.98
N SER A 68 13.01 1.41 -3.54
CA SER A 68 13.05 1.63 -4.99
C SER A 68 14.45 1.42 -5.55
N ALA A 69 15.50 1.85 -4.84
CA ALA A 69 16.87 1.64 -5.26
C ALA A 69 17.27 0.16 -5.18
N ALA A 70 16.91 -0.53 -4.11
CA ALA A 70 17.23 -1.94 -3.88
C ALA A 70 16.59 -2.85 -4.94
N TYR A 71 15.35 -2.57 -5.34
CA TYR A 71 14.61 -3.37 -6.31
C TYR A 71 14.65 -2.84 -7.75
N ARG A 72 15.48 -1.84 -8.04
CA ARG A 72 15.69 -1.30 -9.39
C ARG A 72 15.96 -2.37 -10.47
N PRO A 73 16.68 -3.48 -10.21
CA PRO A 73 16.85 -4.54 -11.22
C PRO A 73 15.54 -5.13 -11.75
N TYR A 74 14.46 -5.03 -10.99
CA TYR A 74 13.14 -5.56 -11.36
C TYR A 74 12.24 -4.54 -12.05
N LEU A 75 12.71 -3.31 -12.32
CA LEU A 75 11.88 -2.18 -12.77
C LEU A 75 10.97 -2.50 -13.98
N GLN A 76 11.44 -3.36 -14.89
CA GLN A 76 10.68 -3.76 -16.08
C GLN A 76 9.65 -4.88 -15.81
N GLY A 77 9.70 -5.49 -14.63
CA GLY A 77 8.83 -6.57 -14.23
C GLY A 77 7.57 -6.07 -13.51
N THR A 78 6.47 -6.78 -13.73
CA THR A 78 5.19 -6.51 -13.04
C THR A 78 5.26 -6.78 -11.53
N ILE A 79 6.32 -7.41 -11.04
CA ILE A 79 6.58 -7.66 -9.62
C ILE A 79 7.18 -6.45 -8.90
N TYR A 80 7.79 -5.49 -9.62
CA TYR A 80 8.52 -4.37 -9.01
C TYR A 80 7.72 -3.59 -7.97
N PRO A 81 6.47 -3.16 -8.23
CA PRO A 81 5.69 -2.44 -7.23
C PRO A 81 5.47 -3.27 -5.96
N GLN A 82 5.23 -4.58 -6.11
CA GLN A 82 5.04 -5.48 -4.97
C GLN A 82 6.31 -5.62 -4.13
N MET A 83 7.49 -5.69 -4.77
CA MET A 83 8.77 -5.76 -4.07
C MET A 83 9.06 -4.49 -3.26
N VAL A 84 8.78 -3.32 -3.85
CA VAL A 84 8.96 -2.02 -3.17
C VAL A 84 8.02 -1.90 -1.98
N VAL A 85 6.72 -2.20 -2.16
CA VAL A 85 5.72 -2.16 -1.08
C VAL A 85 6.06 -3.15 0.04
N SER A 86 6.45 -4.37 -0.31
CA SER A 86 6.81 -5.40 0.69
C SER A 86 8.10 -5.05 1.44
N CYS A 87 9.02 -4.32 0.80
CA CYS A 87 10.23 -3.82 1.43
C CYS A 87 9.91 -2.73 2.46
N ASP A 88 9.06 -1.78 2.10
CA ASP A 88 8.59 -0.72 3.00
C ASP A 88 7.91 -1.31 4.25
N ASP A 89 7.02 -2.29 4.05
CA ASP A 89 6.38 -3.02 5.17
C ASP A 89 7.40 -3.70 6.10
N ARG A 90 8.39 -4.40 5.53
CA ARG A 90 9.44 -5.05 6.34
C ARG A 90 10.27 -4.04 7.13
N LEU A 91 10.64 -2.92 6.53
CA LEU A 91 11.39 -1.87 7.22
C LEU A 91 10.56 -1.26 8.36
N ASN A 92 9.27 -1.04 8.15
CA ASN A 92 8.38 -0.58 9.21
C ASN A 92 8.32 -1.58 10.38
N ARG A 93 8.20 -2.88 10.08
CA ARG A 93 8.17 -3.94 11.09
C ARG A 93 9.47 -4.03 11.87
N VAL A 94 10.63 -3.89 11.22
CA VAL A 94 11.92 -3.81 11.90
C VAL A 94 11.96 -2.60 12.84
N LEU A 95 11.58 -1.42 12.39
CA LEU A 95 11.54 -0.23 13.26
C LEU A 95 10.57 -0.41 14.45
N LEU A 96 9.42 -1.04 14.23
CA LEU A 96 8.48 -1.39 15.30
C LEU A 96 9.07 -2.38 16.31
N GLU A 97 9.92 -3.31 15.87
CA GLU A 97 10.64 -4.22 16.76
C GLU A 97 11.69 -3.49 17.59
N GLU A 98 12.43 -2.55 17.00
CA GLU A 98 13.35 -1.68 17.74
C GLU A 98 12.63 -0.88 18.84
N PHE A 99 11.41 -0.40 18.58
CA PHE A 99 10.61 0.28 19.61
C PHE A 99 10.18 -0.63 20.77
N LYS A 100 10.01 -1.94 20.55
CA LYS A 100 9.69 -2.88 21.66
C LYS A 100 10.83 -2.96 22.67
N GLY A 101 12.08 -2.85 22.21
CA GLY A 101 13.28 -2.87 23.06
C GLY A 101 13.47 -1.61 23.90
N LEU A 102 12.76 -0.52 23.58
CA LEU A 102 12.88 0.77 24.25
C LEU A 102 11.81 0.99 25.34
N GLY A 103 10.98 -0.03 25.60
CA GLY A 103 9.84 0.06 26.51
C GLY A 103 8.67 0.80 25.86
N GLU A 104 7.46 0.31 26.10
CA GLU A 104 6.28 1.18 25.98
C GLU A 104 6.27 2.20 27.11
#